data_AF-A0A4V1CX99-F1
#
_entry.id   AF-A0A4V1CX99-F1
#
_cell.length_a   1.000
_cell.length_b   1.000
_cell.length_c   1.000
_cell.angle_alpha   90.00
_cell.angle_beta   90.00
_cell.angle_gamma   90.00
#
_symmetry.space_group_name_H-M   'P 1'
#
loop_
_entity.id
_entity.type
_entity.pdbx_description
1 polymer ?
#
loop_
_entity_poly.entity_id
_entity_poly.type
_entity_poly.pdbx_seq_one_letter_code
_entity_poly.pdbx_strand_id
1 'polypeptide(L)'
;MDNVTCVNDTIWSSCGRCRAATLSAITLRALRPGNMAGRWGSEEFLVLLQDTAAAEALELADKLRRSLGGHDFADGLRCAVSIGVAVMRREEHR
;
A
#
# COMPACT_ATOMS: atom_id res chain seq x y z
N MET A 1 20.98 -2.50 26.23
CA MET A 1 20.21 -2.07 27.41
C MET A 1 19.12 -1.13 26.90
N ASP A 2 18.00 -1.76 26.52
CA ASP A 2 16.70 -1.68 27.21
C ASP A 2 15.96 -0.37 26.97
N ASN A 3 15.06 -0.41 25.98
CA ASN A 3 13.77 0.24 26.13
C ASN A 3 12.70 -0.72 25.58
N VAL A 4 12.20 -1.51 26.52
CA VAL A 4 11.04 -2.41 26.48
C VAL A 4 9.89 -1.97 25.55
N THR A 5 9.82 -2.53 24.34
CA THR A 5 8.54 -2.78 23.68
C THR A 5 7.98 -4.07 24.28
N CYS A 6 7.25 -3.96 25.39
CA CYS A 6 6.64 -5.12 26.07
C CYS A 6 5.15 -4.89 26.36
N VAL A 7 4.54 -3.84 25.79
CA VAL A 7 3.13 -3.52 26.09
C VAL A 7 2.23 -3.52 24.84
N ASN A 8 2.77 -3.68 23.61
CA ASN A 8 1.95 -3.64 22.39
C ASN A 8 2.15 -4.80 21.39
N ASP A 9 3.11 -5.70 21.61
CA ASP A 9 3.47 -6.72 20.61
C ASP A 9 2.42 -7.82 20.42
N THR A 10 1.54 -8.05 21.40
CA THR A 10 0.56 -9.14 21.34
C THR A 10 -0.71 -8.78 20.56
N ILE A 11 -1.06 -7.49 20.45
CA ILE A 11 -2.21 -7.03 19.64
C ILE A 11 -1.77 -6.68 18.20
N TRP A 12 -0.49 -6.30 18.02
CA TRP A 12 0.07 -5.87 16.74
C TRP A 12 0.45 -7.02 15.77
N SER A 13 0.87 -8.18 16.29
CA SER A 13 1.35 -9.29 15.43
C SER A 13 0.24 -9.97 14.63
N SER A 14 -0.97 -10.10 15.20
CA SER A 14 -2.11 -10.73 14.51
C SER A 14 -2.93 -9.70 13.73
N CYS A 15 -3.29 -8.56 14.34
CA CYS A 15 -4.07 -7.52 13.65
C CYS A 15 -3.28 -6.84 12.53
N GLY A 16 -1.99 -6.53 12.75
CA GLY A 16 -1.13 -5.94 11.73
C GLY A 16 -0.96 -6.85 10.51
N ARG A 17 -0.86 -8.17 10.71
CA ARG A 17 -0.78 -9.15 9.60
C ARG A 17 -2.09 -9.26 8.82
N CYS A 18 -3.23 -9.24 9.52
CA CYS A 18 -4.55 -9.20 8.88
C CYS A 18 -4.75 -7.91 8.07
N ARG A 19 -4.39 -6.76 8.63
CA ARG A 19 -4.47 -5.47 7.92
C ARG A 19 -3.56 -5.43 6.70
N ALA A 20 -2.31 -5.91 6.81
CA ALA A 20 -1.38 -6.00 5.70
C ALA A 20 -1.88 -6.94 4.58
N ALA A 21 -2.49 -8.08 4.94
CA ALA A 21 -3.09 -8.99 3.98
C ALA A 21 -4.29 -8.36 3.26
N THR A 22 -5.17 -7.69 4.00
CA THR A 22 -6.32 -6.95 3.45
C THR A 22 -5.88 -5.79 2.55
N LEU A 23 -4.89 -5.00 2.98
CA LEU A 23 -4.26 -3.94 2.19
C LEU A 23 -3.73 -4.49 0.87
N SER A 24 -3.01 -5.61 0.92
CA SER A 24 -2.47 -6.28 -0.26
C SER A 24 -3.57 -6.75 -1.20
N ALA A 25 -4.64 -7.35 -0.67
CA ALA A 25 -5.77 -7.82 -1.48
C ALA A 25 -6.53 -6.67 -2.16
N ILE A 26 -6.81 -5.58 -1.43
CA ILE A 26 -7.47 -4.39 -2.00
C ILE A 26 -6.59 -3.77 -3.08
N THR A 27 -5.28 -3.67 -2.83
CA THR A 27 -4.32 -3.13 -3.80
C THR A 27 -4.30 -3.98 -5.06
N LEU A 28 -4.09 -5.29 -4.95
CA LEU A 28 -4.02 -6.21 -6.09
C LEU A 28 -5.31 -6.20 -6.93
N ARG A 29 -6.49 -6.10 -6.30
CA ARG A 29 -7.77 -6.02 -7.04
C ARG A 29 -7.94 -4.73 -7.83
N ALA A 30 -7.22 -3.66 -7.47
CA ALA A 30 -7.25 -2.40 -8.19
C ALA A 30 -6.24 -2.35 -9.35
N LEU A 31 -5.31 -3.32 -9.43
CA LEU A 31 -4.29 -3.38 -10.47
C LEU A 31 -4.79 -4.14 -11.70
N ARG A 32 -4.42 -3.65 -12.88
CA ARG A 32 -4.58 -4.36 -14.15
C ARG A 32 -3.48 -5.41 -14.34
N PRO A 33 -3.69 -6.45 -15.17
CA PRO A 33 -2.64 -7.41 -15.52
C PRO A 33 -1.37 -6.71 -16.03
N GLY A 34 -0.20 -7.20 -15.61
CA GLY A 34 1.11 -6.59 -15.92
C GLY A 34 1.61 -5.59 -14.86
N ASN A 35 0.74 -5.03 -14.03
CA ASN A 35 1.16 -4.24 -12.88
C ASN A 35 1.52 -5.16 -11.69
N MET A 36 2.46 -4.71 -10.86
CA MET A 36 2.96 -5.49 -9.73
C MET A 36 2.77 -4.73 -8.43
N ALA A 37 2.50 -5.44 -7.34
CA ALA A 37 2.54 -4.91 -5.97
C ALA A 37 3.45 -5.77 -5.11
N GLY A 38 4.22 -5.13 -4.24
CA GLY A 38 5.12 -5.79 -3.31
C GLY A 38 5.14 -5.07 -1.97
N ARG A 39 5.50 -5.82 -0.92
CA ARG A 39 5.77 -5.24 0.40
C ARG A 39 7.24 -4.84 0.45
N TRP A 40 7.53 -3.57 0.75
CA TRP A 40 8.88 -3.03 0.84
C TRP A 40 9.44 -3.12 2.27
N GLY A 41 8.59 -2.91 3.27
CA GLY A 41 8.98 -2.90 4.68
C GLY A 41 7.92 -3.46 5.62
N SER A 42 8.08 -3.27 6.93
CA SER A 42 7.09 -3.71 7.92
C SER A 42 5.72 -3.05 7.70
N GLU A 43 5.67 -1.83 7.21
CA GLU A 43 4.42 -1.09 6.98
C GLU A 43 4.35 -0.42 5.60
N GLU A 44 5.34 -0.68 4.73
CA GLU A 44 5.47 -0.02 3.44
C GLU A 44 5.18 -0.98 2.28
N PHE A 45 4.47 -0.47 1.28
CA PHE A 45 4.10 -1.18 0.06
C PHE A 45 4.53 -0.39 -1.17
N LEU A 46 4.98 -1.10 -2.20
CA LEU A 46 5.35 -0.55 -3.49
C LEU A 46 4.45 -1.12 -4.58
N VAL A 47 3.99 -0.26 -5.48
CA VAL A 47 3.24 -0.64 -6.67
C VAL A 47 4.01 -0.17 -7.89
N LEU A 48 4.27 -1.11 -8.81
CA LEU A 48 4.90 -0.85 -10.10
C LEU A 48 3.83 -0.92 -11.18
N LEU A 49 3.67 0.20 -11.89
CA LEU A 49 2.69 0.36 -12.96
C LEU A 49 3.42 0.33 -14.30
N GLN A 50 3.10 -0.67 -15.13
CA GLN A 50 3.66 -0.78 -16.48
C GLN A 50 2.80 0.02 -17.45
N ASP A 51 3.45 0.71 -18.40
CA ASP A 51 2.79 1.45 -19.48
C ASP A 51 1.66 2.37 -18.99
N THR A 52 1.91 3.07 -17.88
CA THR A 52 0.90 3.90 -17.20
C THR A 52 1.35 5.35 -17.22
N ALA A 53 0.49 6.24 -17.71
CA ALA A 53 0.76 7.67 -17.70
C ALA A 53 0.71 8.23 -16.27
N ALA A 54 1.38 9.36 -16.05
CA ALA A 54 1.42 10.02 -14.74
C ALA A 54 0.01 10.34 -14.19
N ALA A 55 -0.91 10.78 -15.05
CA ALA A 55 -2.28 11.09 -14.68
C ALA A 55 -3.04 9.84 -14.21
N GLU A 56 -2.95 8.74 -14.96
CA GLU A 56 -3.57 7.46 -14.60
C GLU A 56 -3.00 6.89 -13.28
N ALA A 57 -1.68 7.05 -13.07
CA ALA A 57 -1.03 6.63 -11.84
C ALA A 57 -1.54 7.43 -10.62
N LEU A 58 -1.75 8.74 -10.77
CA LEU A 58 -2.32 9.59 -9.72
C LEU A 58 -3.78 9.24 -9.42
N GLU A 59 -4.59 8.98 -10.45
CA GLU A 59 -5.98 8.54 -10.28
C GLU A 59 -6.06 7.20 -9.54
N LEU A 60 -5.20 6.25 -9.90
CA LEU A 60 -5.10 4.97 -9.20
C LEU A 60 -4.66 5.15 -7.74
N ALA A 61 -3.68 6.01 -7.48
CA ALA A 61 -3.24 6.32 -6.14
C ALA A 61 -4.36 6.91 -5.28
N ASP A 62 -5.12 7.88 -5.80
CA ASP A 62 -6.24 8.47 -5.05
C ASP A 62 -7.39 7.45 -4.84
N LYS A 63 -7.68 6.62 -5.85
CA LYS A 63 -8.64 5.51 -5.72
C LYS A 63 -8.23 4.53 -4.61
N LEU A 64 -6.96 4.14 -4.56
CA LEU A 64 -6.42 3.28 -3.51
C LEU A 64 -6.53 3.95 -2.14
N ARG A 65 -6.10 5.22 -2.03
CA ARG A 65 -6.18 6.00 -0.79
C ARG A 65 -7.61 6.04 -0.22
N ARG A 66 -8.61 6.32 -1.07
CA ARG A 66 -10.02 6.35 -0.66
C ARG A 66 -10.54 4.96 -0.30
N SER A 67 -10.22 3.95 -1.10
CA SER A 67 -10.67 2.57 -0.86
C SER A 67 -10.12 2.02 0.46
N LEU A 68 -8.86 2.29 0.76
CA LEU A 68 -8.20 1.86 1.99
C LEU A 68 -8.65 2.68 3.19
N GLY A 69 -8.77 4.00 3.04
CA GLY A 69 -9.26 4.90 4.09
C GLY A 69 -10.73 4.68 4.48
N GLY A 70 -11.54 4.22 3.54
CA GLY A 70 -12.95 3.87 3.76
C GLY A 70 -13.20 2.41 4.13
N HIS A 71 -12.16 1.56 4.19
CA HIS A 71 -12.31 0.16 4.55
C HIS A 71 -12.37 0.01 6.07
N ASP A 72 -13.45 -0.59 6.57
CA ASP A 72 -13.55 -1.01 7.96
C ASP A 72 -12.82 -2.35 8.11
N PHE A 73 -11.71 -2.35 8.85
CA PHE A 73 -10.94 -3.57 9.10
C PHE A 73 -11.63 -4.43 10.17
N ALA A 74 -11.26 -5.71 10.27
CA ALA A 74 -11.90 -6.68 11.15
C ALA A 74 -11.81 -6.32 12.65
N ASP A 75 -10.90 -5.43 13.03
CA ASP A 75 -10.75 -4.86 14.37
C ASP A 75 -11.65 -3.63 14.61
N GLY A 76 -12.49 -3.26 13.65
CA GLY A 76 -13.36 -2.08 13.69
C GLY A 76 -12.64 -0.75 13.48
N LEU A 77 -11.34 -0.78 13.18
CA LEU A 77 -10.54 0.42 12.96
C LEU A 77 -10.43 0.74 11.47
N ARG A 78 -10.28 2.03 11.17
CA ARG A 78 -9.92 2.51 9.82
C ARG A 78 -8.44 2.81 9.74
N CYS A 79 -7.86 2.63 8.56
CA CYS A 79 -6.46 2.95 8.29
C CYS A 79 -6.36 4.05 7.25
N ALA A 80 -5.74 5.18 7.60
CA ALA A 80 -5.33 6.16 6.60
C ALA A 80 -3.99 5.72 6.00
N VAL A 81 -3.85 5.86 4.68
CA VAL A 81 -2.60 5.58 3.95
C VAL A 81 -2.13 6.83 3.22
N SER A 82 -0.82 7.00 3.14
CA SER A 82 -0.18 8.00 2.28
C SER A 82 0.42 7.29 1.07
N ILE A 83 0.22 7.83 -0.12
CA ILE A 83 0.70 7.23 -1.37
C ILE A 83 1.46 8.29 -2.15
N GLY A 84 2.76 8.05 -2.37
CA GLY A 84 3.60 8.82 -3.27
C GLY A 84 3.60 8.21 -4.68
N VAL A 85 3.61 9.04 -5.71
CA VAL A 85 3.69 8.61 -7.11
C VAL A 85 4.97 9.16 -7.73
N ALA A 86 5.75 8.28 -8.35
CA ALA A 86 6.92 8.63 -9.13
C ALA A 86 6.80 7.99 -10.52
N VAL A 87 7.23 8.73 -11.55
CA VAL A 87 7.14 8.29 -12.95
C VAL A 87 8.53 8.27 -13.56
N MET A 88 8.90 7.14 -14.15
CA MET A 88 10.13 7.03 -14.93
C MET A 88 9.84 7.54 -16.34
N ARG A 89 10.46 8.65 -16.73
CA ARG A 89 10.49 9.09 -18.13
C ARG A 89 11.59 8.31 -18.82
N ARG A 90 11.28 7.66 -19.95
CA ARG A 90 12.33 7.12 -20.82
C ARG A 90 13.15 8.30 -21.36
N GLU A 91 14.45 8.33 -21.07
CA GLU A 91 15.36 9.23 -21.76
C GLU A 91 15.57 8.70 -23.17
N GLU A 92 15.12 9.48 -24.16
CA GLU A 92 15.44 9.23 -25.56
C GLU A 92 16.89 9.68 -25.78
N HIS A 93 17.82 8.73 -25.76
CA HIS A 93 19.15 8.93 -26.32
C HIS A 93 19.00 9.13 -27.83
N ARG A 94 19.08 10.38 -28.28
CA ARG A 94 19.24 10.74 -29.69
C ARG A 94 20.72 10.82 -30.04
#